data_AF-A0A813XG81-F1
#
_entry.id   AF-A0A813XG81-F1
#
_cell.length_a   1.000
_cell.length_b   1.000
_cell.length_c   1.000
_cell.angle_alpha   90.00
_cell.angle_beta   90.00
_cell.angle_gamma   90.00
#
_symmetry.space_group_name_H-M   'P 1'
#
loop_
_entity.id
_entity.type
_entity.pdbx_description
1 polymer ?
#
loop_
_entity_poly.entity_id
_entity_poly.type
_entity_poly.pdbx_seq_one_letter_code
_entity_poly.pdbx_strand_id
1 'polypeptide(L)'
;MAEQSSPLPYESASFGITESTNSEIVTLFEHLQQLQPMDKNGPMSGRCGPQTEQMEKFLKNTFGFQNILGEYIVQGVKAFHLDKRPESMSLDEKIQFPSDTADSFAMTVSEIIDWQRSYKVYADQHIKGMTEEFLQKALRGQSEDGEEAFRMKFVVRISTCPILMEFDAKIIPRNLDEDWPHRIKLVSVTGIDFAGRKHDVDDILYFISNWRDVFKEDEKSGMPLVYHRDFIPKPNGSTAKLCEERLRESLTRMVKIRLRACDEEGVQVLVETGIGLGVFSGSDIGIDGKVRAHSAKAIRRVLEEDGPSYKNIRAIVFALPIFNRGESNNRIPNTFDGFVNEFKSKYTGCIPVLIADQDMHRLTVAIARAGFNVSELNPADSHGVFGEYWQNRGPAVEEKLALTTVGLLVQHHLINPHVLKSESYHLLDVSEGQILDMHTSFLVDNKPVPSCCVKQ
;
A
#
# COMPACT_ATOMS: atom_id res chain seq x y z
N MET A 1 18.84 19.30 27.83
CA MET A 1 17.45 19.72 27.55
C MET A 1 17.37 19.94 26.06
N ALA A 2 16.76 18.99 25.33
CA ALA A 2 16.50 19.20 23.91
C ALA A 2 15.41 20.27 23.79
N GLU A 3 15.69 21.34 23.05
CA GLU A 3 14.66 22.31 22.69
C GLU A 3 13.53 21.55 21.98
N GLN A 4 12.31 21.62 22.54
CA GLN A 4 11.11 21.21 21.83
C GLN A 4 11.00 22.13 20.62
N SER A 5 11.42 21.63 19.45
CA SER A 5 11.12 22.28 18.19
C SER A 5 9.61 22.46 18.10
N SER A 6 9.17 23.69 17.85
CA SER A 6 7.75 23.96 17.62
C SER A 6 7.25 23.01 16.52
N PRO A 7 6.09 22.35 16.69
CA PRO A 7 5.55 21.49 15.65
C PRO A 7 5.47 22.28 14.34
N LEU A 8 6.02 21.71 13.26
CA LEU A 8 5.93 22.29 11.92
C LEU A 8 4.45 22.55 11.59
N PRO A 9 4.13 23.66 10.90
CA PRO A 9 2.74 23.96 10.55
C PRO A 9 2.16 22.85 9.66
N TYR A 10 0.91 22.50 9.92
CA TYR A 10 0.12 21.62 9.05
C TYR A 10 -0.02 22.27 7.67
N GLU A 11 0.25 21.52 6.61
CA GLU A 11 0.14 22.01 5.23
C GLU A 11 -0.84 21.19 4.41
N SER A 12 -1.58 21.90 3.56
CA SER A 12 -2.47 21.28 2.59
C SER A 12 -2.68 22.15 1.36
N ALA A 13 -3.12 21.55 0.27
CA ALA A 13 -3.53 22.22 -0.96
C ALA A 13 -4.67 21.45 -1.64
N SER A 14 -5.65 22.17 -2.19
CA SER A 14 -6.80 21.56 -2.86
C SER A 14 -6.93 22.02 -4.31
N PHE A 15 -7.38 21.11 -5.19
CA PHE A 15 -7.48 21.31 -6.64
C PHE A 15 -8.79 20.73 -7.18
N GLY A 16 -9.26 21.24 -8.33
CA GLY A 16 -10.47 20.73 -9.00
C GLY A 16 -11.78 21.01 -8.25
N ILE A 17 -11.78 21.88 -7.25
CA ILE A 17 -12.99 22.28 -6.53
C ILE A 17 -13.79 23.24 -7.42
N THR A 18 -15.05 22.91 -7.69
CA THR A 18 -16.03 23.85 -8.23
C THR A 18 -17.18 23.99 -7.24
N GLU A 19 -17.51 25.22 -6.84
CA GLU A 19 -18.48 25.51 -5.77
C GLU A 19 -19.91 25.02 -6.09
N SER A 20 -20.24 24.80 -7.36
CA SER A 20 -21.61 24.55 -7.80
C SER A 20 -22.08 23.09 -7.70
N THR A 21 -21.21 22.10 -7.48
CA THR A 21 -21.59 20.66 -7.50
C THR A 21 -21.07 19.81 -6.34
N ASN A 22 -20.29 20.38 -5.40
CA ASN A 22 -19.55 19.58 -4.40
C ASN A 22 -19.48 20.20 -3.00
N SER A 23 -20.54 20.88 -2.52
CA SER A 23 -20.53 21.54 -1.19
C SER A 23 -20.16 20.59 -0.04
N GLU A 24 -20.63 19.34 -0.06
CA GLU A 24 -20.28 18.33 0.95
C GLU A 24 -18.77 17.98 0.93
N ILE A 25 -18.15 17.93 -0.25
CA ILE A 25 -16.71 17.65 -0.39
C ILE A 25 -15.89 18.87 0.07
N VAL A 26 -16.36 20.09 -0.20
CA VAL A 26 -15.74 21.31 0.31
C VAL A 26 -15.76 21.32 1.84
N THR A 27 -16.92 21.09 2.46
CA THR A 27 -17.05 20.98 3.91
C THR A 27 -16.19 19.86 4.49
N LEU A 28 -16.13 18.70 3.81
CA LEU A 28 -15.24 17.62 4.21
C LEU A 28 -13.77 18.07 4.18
N PHE A 29 -13.29 18.65 3.10
CA PHE A 29 -11.89 19.10 2.99
C PHE A 29 -11.56 20.17 4.03
N GLU A 30 -12.43 21.15 4.27
CA GLU A 30 -12.27 22.14 5.34
C GLU A 30 -12.13 21.47 6.72
N HIS A 31 -12.95 20.45 6.99
CA HIS A 31 -12.84 19.66 8.22
C HIS A 31 -11.52 18.89 8.32
N LEU A 32 -11.10 18.21 7.23
CA LEU A 32 -9.86 17.43 7.21
C LEU A 32 -8.62 18.32 7.43
N GLN A 33 -8.66 19.56 6.94
CA GLN A 33 -7.60 20.54 7.13
C GLN A 33 -7.45 21.05 8.57
N GLN A 34 -8.46 20.81 9.42
CA GLN A 34 -8.45 21.20 10.84
C GLN A 34 -7.99 20.06 11.76
N LEU A 35 -7.77 18.86 11.24
CA LEU A 35 -7.29 17.73 12.02
C LEU A 35 -5.90 18.02 12.58
N GLN A 36 -5.65 17.57 13.81
CA GLN A 36 -4.34 17.72 14.45
C GLN A 36 -3.25 17.04 13.60
N PRO A 37 -2.03 17.60 13.50
CA PRO A 37 -0.95 16.98 12.73
C PRO A 37 -0.52 15.65 13.36
N MET A 38 0.01 14.75 12.53
CA MET A 38 0.61 13.49 12.97
C MET A 38 1.85 13.74 13.83
N ASP A 39 2.03 12.98 14.92
CA ASP A 39 3.30 12.95 15.64
C ASP A 39 4.34 12.14 14.85
N LYS A 40 5.13 12.85 14.04
CA LYS A 40 6.19 12.27 13.19
C LYS A 40 7.34 11.63 13.97
N ASN A 41 7.46 11.95 15.25
CA ASN A 41 8.48 11.43 16.16
C ASN A 41 7.88 10.51 17.24
N GLY A 42 6.62 10.11 17.06
CA GLY A 42 5.86 9.32 18.00
C GLY A 42 6.30 7.85 18.07
N PRO A 43 5.63 7.01 18.88
CA PRO A 43 6.04 5.64 19.17
C PRO A 43 6.30 4.78 17.93
N MET A 44 5.50 4.94 16.88
CA MET A 44 5.65 4.15 15.65
C MET A 44 6.65 4.75 14.66
N SER A 45 7.40 5.81 14.98
CA SER A 45 8.42 6.40 14.09
C SER A 45 9.74 5.61 14.10
N GLY A 46 9.69 4.28 14.01
CA GLY A 46 10.90 3.44 14.06
C GLY A 46 10.93 2.36 15.14
N ARG A 47 9.95 2.36 16.07
CA ARG A 47 10.02 1.57 17.31
C ARG A 47 8.66 0.95 17.69
N CYS A 48 8.17 0.03 16.87
CA CYS A 48 6.84 -0.57 17.05
C CYS A 48 6.79 -1.71 18.10
N GLY A 49 7.88 -1.96 18.85
CA GLY A 49 8.00 -3.10 19.77
C GLY A 49 6.82 -3.24 20.75
N PRO A 50 6.46 -2.19 21.51
CA PRO A 50 5.31 -2.25 22.42
C PRO A 50 3.99 -2.56 21.72
N GLN A 51 3.74 -1.97 20.55
CA GLN A 51 2.52 -2.18 19.77
C GLN A 51 2.47 -3.60 19.19
N THR A 52 3.61 -4.13 18.72
CA THR A 52 3.73 -5.53 18.29
C THR A 52 3.44 -6.47 19.44
N GLU A 53 4.00 -6.25 20.62
CA GLU A 53 3.77 -7.11 21.80
C GLU A 53 2.30 -7.04 22.27
N GLN A 54 1.68 -5.86 22.20
CA GLN A 54 0.26 -5.69 22.51
C GLN A 54 -0.63 -6.45 21.52
N MET A 55 -0.36 -6.32 20.20
CA MET A 55 -1.09 -7.04 19.16
C MET A 55 -0.90 -8.56 19.28
N GLU A 56 0.33 -9.03 19.50
CA GLU A 56 0.61 -10.45 19.70
C GLU A 56 -0.13 -10.99 20.94
N LYS A 57 -0.11 -10.25 22.06
CA LYS A 57 -0.85 -10.62 23.26
C LYS A 57 -2.37 -10.63 23.03
N PHE A 58 -2.89 -9.64 22.31
CA PHE A 58 -4.30 -9.58 21.91
C PHE A 58 -4.68 -10.81 21.09
N LEU A 59 -3.94 -11.11 20.03
CA LEU A 59 -4.19 -12.25 19.16
C LEU A 59 -4.05 -13.58 19.91
N LYS A 60 -3.06 -13.70 20.80
CA LYS A 60 -2.85 -14.90 21.62
C LYS A 60 -3.99 -15.13 22.59
N ASN A 61 -4.40 -14.10 23.33
CA ASN A 61 -5.44 -14.23 24.35
C ASN A 61 -6.82 -14.44 23.73
N THR A 62 -7.11 -13.76 22.63
CA THR A 62 -8.42 -13.74 21.99
C THR A 62 -8.60 -14.94 21.07
N PHE A 63 -7.63 -15.17 20.18
CA PHE A 63 -7.73 -16.14 19.09
C PHE A 63 -6.80 -17.35 19.25
N GLY A 64 -6.02 -17.43 20.33
CA GLY A 64 -5.03 -18.50 20.51
C GLY A 64 -3.95 -18.48 19.44
N PHE A 65 -3.47 -17.30 19.07
CA PHE A 65 -2.39 -17.14 18.10
C PHE A 65 -1.10 -17.83 18.56
N GLN A 66 -0.51 -18.62 17.66
CA GLN A 66 0.76 -19.30 17.85
C GLN A 66 1.57 -19.36 16.54
N ASN A 67 2.86 -19.02 16.62
CA ASN A 67 3.80 -19.26 15.52
C ASN A 67 4.13 -20.75 15.41
N ILE A 68 4.24 -21.25 14.19
CA ILE A 68 4.64 -22.62 13.89
C ILE A 68 6.17 -22.66 13.76
N LEU A 69 6.81 -23.53 14.53
CA LEU A 69 8.27 -23.55 14.65
C LEU A 69 8.93 -24.07 13.37
N GLY A 70 9.83 -23.26 12.79
CA GLY A 70 10.62 -23.65 11.61
C GLY A 70 9.86 -23.56 10.28
N GLU A 71 8.58 -23.17 10.30
CA GLU A 71 7.75 -23.00 9.11
C GLU A 71 7.62 -21.52 8.74
N TYR A 72 7.64 -21.27 7.44
CA TYR A 72 7.51 -19.94 6.86
C TYR A 72 6.43 -19.94 5.79
N ILE A 73 5.60 -18.89 5.74
CA ILE A 73 4.63 -18.69 4.65
C ILE A 73 5.39 -18.28 3.39
N VAL A 74 6.27 -17.30 3.55
CA VAL A 74 7.27 -16.85 2.59
C VAL A 74 8.56 -16.54 3.36
N GLN A 75 9.70 -16.54 2.70
CA GLN A 75 11.03 -16.36 3.31
C GLN A 75 11.06 -15.11 4.22
N GLY A 76 11.10 -15.31 5.55
CA GLY A 76 11.12 -14.21 6.53
C GLY A 76 9.80 -13.97 7.27
N VAL A 77 8.73 -14.68 6.92
CA VAL A 77 7.41 -14.63 7.58
C VAL A 77 7.12 -15.94 8.27
N LYS A 78 7.03 -15.95 9.60
CA LYS A 78 6.76 -17.20 10.30
C LYS A 78 5.32 -17.63 10.01
N ALA A 79 5.15 -18.90 9.69
CA ALA A 79 3.83 -19.48 9.65
C ALA A 79 3.21 -19.43 11.04
N PHE A 80 1.89 -19.33 11.09
CA PHE A 80 1.14 -19.22 12.32
C PHE A 80 -0.23 -19.90 12.18
N HIS A 81 -0.86 -20.14 13.32
CA HIS A 81 -2.25 -20.56 13.39
C HIS A 81 -2.97 -19.85 14.54
N LEU A 82 -4.30 -19.91 14.50
CA LEU A 82 -5.19 -19.48 15.57
C LEU A 82 -5.91 -20.72 16.10
N ASP A 83 -5.84 -20.99 17.40
CA ASP A 83 -6.59 -22.07 18.05
C ASP A 83 -8.11 -21.83 17.98
N LYS A 84 -8.51 -20.55 17.96
CA LYS A 84 -9.91 -20.10 17.85
C LYS A 84 -10.03 -19.19 16.63
N ARG A 85 -10.56 -19.74 15.54
CA ARG A 85 -10.86 -18.93 14.36
C ARG A 85 -12.20 -18.21 14.55
N PRO A 86 -12.41 -17.02 13.95
CA PRO A 86 -13.70 -16.32 14.02
C PRO A 86 -14.90 -17.23 13.72
N GLU A 87 -14.77 -18.13 12.73
CA GLU A 87 -15.83 -19.04 12.30
C GLU A 87 -16.18 -20.13 13.33
N SER A 88 -15.30 -20.39 14.30
CA SER A 88 -15.54 -21.35 15.39
C SER A 88 -16.01 -20.70 16.70
N MET A 89 -16.08 -19.36 16.74
CA MET A 89 -16.47 -18.60 17.92
C MET A 89 -17.98 -18.26 17.90
N SER A 90 -18.51 -17.83 19.04
CA SER A 90 -19.91 -17.38 19.11
C SER A 90 -20.08 -16.06 18.36
N LEU A 91 -21.08 -15.96 17.48
CA LEU A 91 -21.29 -14.79 16.62
C LEU A 91 -21.47 -13.47 17.42
N ASP A 92 -22.12 -13.56 18.58
CA ASP A 92 -22.38 -12.41 19.47
C ASP A 92 -21.21 -12.13 20.44
N GLU A 93 -20.13 -12.91 20.39
CA GLU A 93 -18.96 -12.69 21.24
C GLU A 93 -18.33 -11.34 20.89
N LYS A 94 -18.14 -10.52 21.93
CA LYS A 94 -17.54 -9.19 21.82
C LYS A 94 -16.03 -9.28 21.95
N ILE A 95 -15.33 -8.82 20.94
CA ILE A 95 -13.88 -8.74 20.89
C ILE A 95 -13.47 -7.29 21.10
N GLN A 96 -12.56 -7.07 22.05
CA GLN A 96 -12.10 -5.74 22.43
C GLN A 96 -10.59 -5.66 22.27
N PHE A 97 -10.13 -4.70 21.48
CA PHE A 97 -8.71 -4.42 21.36
C PHE A 97 -8.19 -3.78 22.66
N PRO A 98 -7.03 -4.19 23.21
CA PRO A 98 -6.57 -3.71 24.51
C PRO A 98 -6.33 -2.20 24.50
N SER A 99 -6.75 -1.53 25.58
CA SER A 99 -6.48 -0.12 25.84
C SER A 99 -6.12 0.08 27.31
N ASP A 100 -5.18 1.00 27.56
CA ASP A 100 -4.85 1.46 28.93
C ASP A 100 -5.89 2.48 29.45
N THR A 101 -6.79 2.96 28.59
CA THR A 101 -7.90 3.86 28.92
C THR A 101 -9.23 3.12 28.82
N ALA A 102 -10.31 3.72 29.33
CA ALA A 102 -11.67 3.19 29.19
C ALA A 102 -12.15 3.12 27.73
N ASP A 103 -11.44 3.79 26.83
CA ASP A 103 -11.74 3.96 25.42
C ASP A 103 -11.00 2.88 24.60
N SER A 104 -11.75 1.92 24.04
CA SER A 104 -11.20 0.82 23.24
C SER A 104 -11.94 0.65 21.92
N PHE A 105 -11.31 -0.02 20.96
CA PHE A 105 -11.99 -0.49 19.76
C PHE A 105 -12.69 -1.83 20.06
N ALA A 106 -13.99 -1.93 19.74
CA ALA A 106 -14.77 -3.15 19.89
C ALA A 106 -15.39 -3.62 18.57
N MET A 107 -15.59 -4.93 18.46
CA MET A 107 -16.25 -5.59 17.34
C MET A 107 -16.93 -6.88 17.81
N THR A 108 -17.90 -7.39 17.05
CA THR A 108 -18.43 -8.74 17.26
C THR A 108 -17.76 -9.75 16.34
N VAL A 109 -17.81 -11.03 16.68
CA VAL A 109 -17.34 -12.10 15.78
C VAL A 109 -18.13 -12.11 14.47
N SER A 110 -19.45 -11.90 14.52
CA SER A 110 -20.28 -11.82 13.31
C SER A 110 -19.80 -10.73 12.35
N GLU A 111 -19.41 -9.59 12.89
CA GLU A 111 -18.89 -8.46 12.15
C GLU A 111 -17.52 -8.76 11.52
N ILE A 112 -16.61 -9.44 12.25
CA ILE A 112 -15.33 -9.90 11.68
C ILE A 112 -15.57 -10.82 10.48
N ILE A 113 -16.54 -11.74 10.58
CA ILE A 113 -16.88 -12.66 9.48
C ILE A 113 -17.46 -11.91 8.28
N ASP A 114 -18.29 -10.90 8.51
CA ASP A 114 -18.82 -10.07 7.42
C ASP A 114 -17.72 -9.23 6.75
N TRP A 115 -16.75 -8.74 7.52
CA TRP A 115 -15.56 -8.11 6.97
C TRP A 115 -14.69 -9.09 6.18
N GLN A 116 -14.49 -10.32 6.67
CA GLN A 116 -13.81 -11.39 5.92
C GLN A 116 -14.49 -11.68 4.58
N ARG A 117 -15.83 -11.73 4.55
CA ARG A 117 -16.63 -11.95 3.33
C ARG A 117 -16.51 -10.83 2.31
N SER A 118 -16.19 -9.62 2.74
CA SER A 118 -16.04 -8.46 1.86
C SER A 118 -14.74 -8.47 1.04
N TYR A 119 -13.87 -9.46 1.24
CA TYR A 119 -12.59 -9.54 0.53
C TYR A 119 -12.77 -9.79 -0.97
N LYS A 120 -12.13 -8.96 -1.78
CA LYS A 120 -12.12 -9.02 -3.25
C LYS A 120 -10.71 -8.80 -3.79
N VAL A 121 -10.45 -9.35 -4.97
CA VAL A 121 -9.20 -9.25 -5.73
C VAL A 121 -9.53 -8.78 -7.13
N TYR A 122 -8.89 -7.72 -7.56
CA TYR A 122 -8.97 -7.16 -8.89
C TYR A 122 -7.61 -7.26 -9.56
N ALA A 123 -7.55 -7.73 -10.80
CA ALA A 123 -6.30 -7.81 -11.56
C ALA A 123 -6.49 -7.37 -13.03
N ASP A 124 -5.46 -6.80 -13.65
CA ASP A 124 -5.51 -6.39 -15.06
C ASP A 124 -5.42 -7.65 -15.95
N GLN A 125 -6.49 -7.93 -16.70
CA GLN A 125 -6.56 -9.11 -17.57
C GLN A 125 -5.55 -9.07 -18.73
N HIS A 126 -5.00 -7.89 -19.05
CA HIS A 126 -4.00 -7.70 -20.11
C HIS A 126 -2.57 -7.95 -19.65
N ILE A 127 -2.36 -8.38 -18.40
CA ILE A 127 -1.06 -8.85 -17.93
C ILE A 127 -0.93 -10.32 -18.29
N LYS A 128 0.08 -10.66 -19.09
CA LYS A 128 0.32 -12.04 -19.52
C LYS A 128 0.54 -12.95 -18.31
N GLY A 129 -0.18 -14.07 -18.27
CA GLY A 129 -0.12 -15.04 -17.16
C GLY A 129 -0.98 -14.66 -15.95
N MET A 130 -1.74 -13.57 -16.01
CA MET A 130 -2.68 -13.20 -14.97
C MET A 130 -3.91 -14.12 -15.00
N THR A 131 -3.95 -15.10 -14.10
CA THR A 131 -5.06 -16.05 -13.97
C THR A 131 -5.52 -16.15 -12.51
N GLU A 132 -6.73 -16.65 -12.29
CA GLU A 132 -7.23 -16.94 -10.93
C GLU A 132 -6.29 -17.90 -10.17
N GLU A 133 -5.78 -18.93 -10.85
CA GLU A 133 -4.83 -19.88 -10.27
C GLU A 133 -3.54 -19.19 -9.82
N PHE A 134 -2.97 -18.32 -10.66
CA PHE A 134 -1.81 -17.51 -10.30
C PHE A 134 -2.10 -16.63 -9.08
N LEU A 135 -3.24 -15.93 -9.06
CA LEU A 135 -3.62 -15.05 -7.96
C LEU A 135 -3.81 -15.85 -6.65
N GLN A 136 -4.48 -17.00 -6.69
CA GLN A 136 -4.62 -17.88 -5.52
C GLN A 136 -3.27 -18.39 -5.01
N LYS A 137 -2.36 -18.77 -5.91
CA LYS A 137 -0.99 -19.17 -5.57
C LYS A 137 -0.24 -18.02 -4.89
N ALA A 138 -0.27 -16.83 -5.47
CA ALA A 138 0.40 -15.65 -4.92
C ALA A 138 -0.13 -15.28 -3.51
N LEU A 139 -1.46 -15.26 -3.32
CA LEU A 139 -2.06 -14.95 -2.01
C LEU A 139 -1.71 -15.94 -0.90
N ARG A 140 -1.31 -17.17 -1.26
CA ARG A 140 -0.79 -18.19 -0.32
C ARG A 140 0.69 -18.00 0.02
N GLY A 141 1.34 -16.96 -0.51
CA GLY A 141 2.78 -16.75 -0.40
C GLY A 141 3.59 -17.74 -1.23
N GLN A 142 2.98 -18.35 -2.25
CA GLN A 142 3.62 -19.41 -3.04
C GLN A 142 4.13 -18.94 -4.40
N SER A 143 4.00 -17.64 -4.73
CA SER A 143 4.56 -17.10 -5.97
C SER A 143 6.09 -17.05 -5.93
N GLU A 144 6.72 -17.30 -7.07
CA GLU A 144 8.18 -17.22 -7.21
C GLU A 144 8.66 -15.75 -7.33
N ASP A 145 9.97 -15.54 -7.20
CA ASP A 145 10.59 -14.24 -7.43
C ASP A 145 10.62 -13.86 -8.92
N GLY A 146 10.98 -12.60 -9.19
CA GLY A 146 11.04 -12.07 -10.56
C GLY A 146 9.64 -11.92 -11.15
N GLU A 147 9.35 -12.70 -12.19
CA GLU A 147 8.22 -12.41 -13.07
C GLU A 147 6.87 -12.53 -12.34
N GLU A 148 6.71 -13.54 -11.50
CA GLU A 148 5.49 -13.74 -10.71
C GLU A 148 5.28 -12.61 -9.69
N ALA A 149 6.33 -12.23 -8.95
CA ALA A 149 6.29 -11.11 -8.02
C ALA A 149 6.02 -9.76 -8.72
N PHE A 150 6.59 -9.54 -9.91
CA PHE A 150 6.36 -8.33 -10.70
C PHE A 150 4.88 -8.19 -11.10
N ARG A 151 4.22 -9.29 -11.52
CA ARG A 151 2.80 -9.27 -11.91
C ARG A 151 1.88 -8.78 -10.79
N MET A 152 2.23 -9.03 -9.53
CA MET A 152 1.43 -8.62 -8.37
C MET A 152 1.24 -7.10 -8.25
N LYS A 153 2.06 -6.29 -8.94
CA LYS A 153 1.88 -4.82 -9.02
C LYS A 153 0.58 -4.40 -9.69
N PHE A 154 0.06 -5.26 -10.55
CA PHE A 154 -1.18 -5.04 -11.28
C PHE A 154 -2.35 -5.78 -10.62
N VAL A 155 -2.25 -6.05 -9.32
CA VAL A 155 -3.25 -6.71 -8.50
C VAL A 155 -3.62 -5.82 -7.32
N VAL A 156 -4.93 -5.64 -7.14
CA VAL A 156 -5.53 -4.83 -6.08
C VAL A 156 -6.39 -5.74 -5.22
N ARG A 157 -6.11 -5.81 -3.92
CA ARG A 157 -6.93 -6.56 -2.96
C ARG A 157 -7.67 -5.58 -2.09
N ILE A 158 -8.96 -5.75 -1.89
CA ILE A 158 -9.77 -4.82 -1.10
C ILE A 158 -10.64 -5.60 -0.15
N SER A 159 -10.80 -5.07 1.07
CA SER A 159 -11.74 -5.60 2.04
C SER A 159 -12.17 -4.50 2.98
N THR A 160 -13.34 -4.67 3.58
CA THR A 160 -13.71 -3.90 4.76
C THR A 160 -12.76 -4.28 5.89
N CYS A 161 -11.97 -3.31 6.35
CA CYS A 161 -10.94 -3.51 7.36
C CYS A 161 -10.75 -2.21 8.14
N PRO A 162 -11.42 -2.05 9.28
CA PRO A 162 -11.26 -0.83 10.07
C PRO A 162 -9.89 -0.69 10.73
N ILE A 163 -9.65 0.55 11.12
CA ILE A 163 -8.45 1.02 11.78
C ILE A 163 -8.73 1.03 13.28
N LEU A 164 -7.88 0.33 14.02
CA LEU A 164 -7.91 0.17 15.47
C LEU A 164 -7.17 1.31 16.19
N MET A 165 -6.10 1.83 15.58
CA MET A 165 -5.27 2.89 16.14
C MET A 165 -4.63 3.75 15.04
N GLU A 166 -4.32 5.00 15.36
CA GLU A 166 -3.58 5.92 14.49
C GLU A 166 -2.09 5.54 14.39
N PHE A 167 -1.36 6.11 13.42
CA PHE A 167 0.08 5.85 13.28
C PHE A 167 0.90 6.35 14.47
N ASP A 168 0.38 7.21 15.33
CA ASP A 168 1.05 7.60 16.58
C ASP A 168 0.72 6.66 17.76
N ALA A 169 0.15 5.48 17.47
CA ALA A 169 -0.27 4.44 18.41
C ALA A 169 -1.43 4.84 19.35
N LYS A 170 -2.18 5.91 19.02
CA LYS A 170 -3.41 6.25 19.73
C LYS A 170 -4.56 5.36 19.27
N ILE A 171 -5.16 4.65 20.21
CA ILE A 171 -6.33 3.81 19.95
C ILE A 171 -7.50 4.69 19.49
N ILE A 172 -8.21 4.23 18.46
CA ILE A 172 -9.41 4.87 17.95
C ILE A 172 -10.61 4.23 18.65
N PRO A 173 -11.25 4.91 19.62
CA PRO A 173 -12.40 4.33 20.30
C PRO A 173 -13.54 4.08 19.34
N ARG A 174 -14.25 2.99 19.61
CA ARG A 174 -15.44 2.61 18.86
C ARG A 174 -16.42 1.82 19.71
N ASN A 175 -17.66 2.26 19.75
CA ASN A 175 -18.80 1.51 20.27
C ASN A 175 -19.41 0.62 19.17
N LEU A 176 -20.06 -0.48 19.59
CA LEU A 176 -20.63 -1.48 18.66
C LEU A 176 -21.81 -0.96 17.83
N ASP A 177 -22.46 0.12 18.25
CA ASP A 177 -23.55 0.78 17.53
C ASP A 177 -23.05 1.79 16.48
N GLU A 178 -21.74 2.06 16.44
CA GLU A 178 -21.15 2.91 15.42
C GLU A 178 -20.90 2.16 14.10
N ASP A 179 -21.36 2.78 13.01
CA ASP A 179 -21.31 2.19 11.67
C ASP A 179 -20.08 2.62 10.84
N TRP A 180 -19.36 3.68 11.26
CA TRP A 180 -18.22 4.21 10.50
C TRP A 180 -17.15 3.14 10.13
N PRO A 181 -16.87 2.09 10.94
CA PRO A 181 -15.89 1.07 10.58
C PRO A 181 -16.25 0.29 9.31
N HIS A 182 -17.55 0.12 9.00
CA HIS A 182 -18.00 -0.62 7.81
C HIS A 182 -17.77 0.15 6.50
N ARG A 183 -17.55 1.47 6.60
CA ARG A 183 -17.22 2.37 5.49
C ARG A 183 -15.72 2.34 5.12
N ILE A 184 -14.96 1.70 6.00
CA ILE A 184 -13.58 1.22 6.01
C ILE A 184 -13.05 0.29 4.91
N LYS A 185 -12.67 0.72 3.71
CA LYS A 185 -12.02 -0.20 2.74
C LYS A 185 -10.49 -0.08 2.76
N LEU A 186 -9.77 -1.09 3.28
CA LEU A 186 -8.32 -1.14 3.05
C LEU A 186 -8.02 -1.79 1.72
N VAL A 187 -7.11 -1.17 0.98
CA VAL A 187 -6.77 -1.62 -0.36
C VAL A 187 -5.29 -1.92 -0.46
N SER A 188 -4.99 -3.22 -0.55
CA SER A 188 -3.65 -3.77 -0.54
C SER A 188 -3.07 -3.92 -1.95
N VAL A 189 -2.04 -3.14 -2.27
CA VAL A 189 -1.39 -3.09 -3.60
C VAL A 189 0.13 -3.08 -3.44
N THR A 190 0.82 -3.75 -4.35
CA THR A 190 2.29 -3.78 -4.34
C THR A 190 2.85 -2.58 -5.11
N GLY A 191 3.95 -2.00 -4.62
CA GLY A 191 4.62 -0.87 -5.28
C GLY A 191 5.61 -1.32 -6.34
N ILE A 192 6.09 -0.38 -7.17
CA ILE A 192 7.34 -0.60 -7.92
C ILE A 192 8.47 -0.35 -6.93
N ASP A 193 9.28 -1.38 -6.69
CA ASP A 193 10.31 -1.34 -5.68
C ASP A 193 11.70 -1.44 -6.33
N PHE A 194 12.61 -0.65 -5.83
CA PHE A 194 14.01 -0.73 -6.24
C PHE A 194 14.86 -1.28 -5.09
N ALA A 195 14.29 -1.47 -3.89
CA ALA A 195 14.94 -2.15 -2.77
C ALA A 195 15.40 -3.50 -3.24
N GLY A 196 16.65 -3.84 -2.97
CA GLY A 196 17.27 -4.95 -3.68
C GLY A 196 16.98 -6.32 -3.15
N ARG A 197 15.70 -6.60 -2.90
CA ARG A 197 15.22 -7.92 -2.57
C ARG A 197 15.27 -8.74 -3.84
N LYS A 198 15.57 -10.03 -3.67
CA LYS A 198 15.54 -11.01 -4.77
C LYS A 198 14.21 -10.95 -5.56
N HIS A 199 13.12 -10.63 -4.85
CA HIS A 199 11.77 -10.53 -5.38
C HIS A 199 11.51 -9.30 -6.26
N ASP A 200 12.36 -8.27 -6.19
CA ASP A 200 12.20 -7.02 -6.94
C ASP A 200 13.21 -6.89 -8.09
N VAL A 201 13.93 -7.97 -8.42
CA VAL A 201 14.96 -7.99 -9.49
C VAL A 201 14.39 -7.56 -10.84
N ASP A 202 13.16 -7.96 -11.15
CA ASP A 202 12.54 -7.62 -12.43
C ASP A 202 12.16 -6.14 -12.51
N ASP A 203 11.98 -5.43 -11.39
CA ASP A 203 11.80 -3.98 -11.40
C ASP A 203 13.06 -3.28 -11.90
N ILE A 204 14.24 -3.75 -11.45
CA ILE A 204 15.52 -3.23 -11.93
C ILE A 204 15.69 -3.50 -13.41
N LEU A 205 15.50 -4.76 -13.82
CA LEU A 205 15.75 -5.17 -15.20
C LEU A 205 14.76 -4.53 -16.17
N TYR A 206 13.54 -4.28 -15.73
CA TYR A 206 12.49 -3.71 -16.56
C TYR A 206 12.60 -2.18 -16.65
N PHE A 207 12.88 -1.49 -15.54
CA PHE A 207 12.87 -0.03 -15.48
C PHE A 207 14.25 0.62 -15.58
N ILE A 208 15.38 -0.07 -15.35
CA ILE A 208 16.71 0.55 -15.40
C ILE A 208 17.51 0.04 -16.61
N SER A 209 17.62 0.89 -17.63
CA SER A 209 18.27 0.54 -18.91
C SER A 209 19.77 0.24 -18.81
N ASN A 210 20.49 0.86 -17.87
CA ASN A 210 21.92 0.68 -17.65
C ASN A 210 22.23 -0.04 -16.33
N TRP A 211 21.36 -0.93 -15.86
CA TRP A 211 21.49 -1.55 -14.53
C TRP A 211 22.86 -2.22 -14.31
N ARG A 212 23.49 -2.78 -15.36
CA ARG A 212 24.83 -3.37 -15.30
C ARG A 212 25.89 -2.35 -14.88
N ASP A 213 25.74 -1.07 -15.24
CA ASP A 213 26.69 -0.02 -14.85
C ASP A 213 26.42 0.53 -13.43
N VAL A 214 25.27 0.18 -12.86
CA VAL A 214 24.78 0.66 -11.56
C VAL A 214 25.09 -0.36 -10.47
N PHE A 215 24.84 -1.65 -10.72
CA PHE A 215 24.93 -2.71 -9.72
C PHE A 215 26.07 -3.70 -10.01
N LYS A 216 26.64 -4.28 -8.96
CA LYS A 216 27.57 -5.41 -9.11
C LYS A 216 26.83 -6.60 -9.69
N GLU A 217 27.53 -7.38 -10.48
CA GLU A 217 26.97 -8.59 -11.09
C GLU A 217 27.43 -9.82 -10.31
N ASP A 218 26.55 -10.79 -10.14
CA ASP A 218 26.92 -12.13 -9.70
C ASP A 218 27.61 -12.87 -10.85
N GLU A 219 28.85 -13.31 -10.64
CA GLU A 219 29.70 -13.89 -11.70
C GLU A 219 29.12 -15.17 -12.32
N LYS A 220 28.25 -15.89 -11.59
CA LYS A 220 27.67 -17.16 -12.06
C LYS A 220 26.40 -16.94 -12.87
N SER A 221 25.51 -16.07 -12.39
CA SER A 221 24.20 -15.83 -12.98
C SER A 221 24.19 -14.65 -13.97
N GLY A 222 25.16 -13.74 -13.88
CA GLY A 222 25.20 -12.51 -14.68
C GLY A 222 24.09 -11.53 -14.33
N MET A 223 23.52 -11.63 -13.12
CA MET A 223 22.40 -10.86 -12.59
C MET A 223 22.88 -9.83 -11.55
N PRO A 224 22.08 -8.81 -11.18
CA PRO A 224 22.40 -7.93 -10.07
C PRO A 224 22.67 -8.72 -8.78
N LEU A 225 23.83 -8.50 -8.18
CA LEU A 225 24.23 -9.14 -6.93
C LEU A 225 23.46 -8.52 -5.77
N VAL A 226 22.81 -9.38 -4.98
CA VAL A 226 22.05 -9.02 -3.77
C VAL A 226 22.85 -9.43 -2.53
N TYR A 227 22.96 -8.54 -1.54
CA TYR A 227 23.49 -8.86 -0.21
C TYR A 227 22.42 -8.64 0.85
N HIS A 228 22.10 -9.70 1.59
CA HIS A 228 20.93 -9.76 2.47
C HIS A 228 19.61 -9.43 1.76
N ARG A 229 19.27 -8.15 1.69
CA ARG A 229 18.00 -7.61 1.16
C ARG A 229 18.16 -6.52 0.12
N ASP A 230 19.39 -6.09 -0.21
CA ASP A 230 19.64 -4.96 -1.13
C ASP A 230 20.67 -5.27 -2.22
N PHE A 231 20.55 -4.58 -3.36
CA PHE A 231 21.47 -4.70 -4.48
C PHE A 231 22.77 -3.99 -4.13
N ILE A 232 23.89 -4.60 -4.48
CA ILE A 232 25.18 -3.99 -4.20
C ILE A 232 25.52 -3.00 -5.32
N PRO A 233 25.61 -1.68 -5.06
CA PRO A 233 26.03 -0.74 -6.08
C PRO A 233 27.48 -1.01 -6.51
N LYS A 234 27.79 -0.75 -7.78
CA LYS A 234 29.18 -0.75 -8.27
C LYS A 234 29.94 0.42 -7.63
N PRO A 235 31.15 0.20 -7.09
CA PRO A 235 32.01 1.30 -6.68
C PRO A 235 32.29 2.19 -7.89
N ASN A 236 31.98 3.49 -7.78
CA ASN A 236 32.02 4.45 -8.90
C ASN A 236 31.08 4.09 -10.06
N GLY A 237 29.96 3.42 -9.77
CA GLY A 237 28.91 3.12 -10.74
C GLY A 237 28.28 4.38 -11.35
N SER A 238 27.64 4.20 -12.50
CA SER A 238 26.90 5.27 -13.17
C SER A 238 25.60 5.58 -12.42
N THR A 239 25.07 6.80 -12.58
CA THR A 239 23.68 7.09 -12.20
C THR A 239 22.72 6.20 -13.01
N ALA A 240 21.66 5.71 -12.38
CA ALA A 240 20.68 4.87 -13.06
C ALA A 240 19.89 5.66 -14.12
N LYS A 241 19.70 5.05 -15.28
CA LYS A 241 18.93 5.56 -16.42
C LYS A 241 17.57 4.86 -16.45
N LEU A 242 16.60 5.51 -15.82
CA LEU A 242 15.21 5.08 -15.76
C LEU A 242 14.55 5.09 -17.15
N CYS A 243 13.89 4.01 -17.52
CA CYS A 243 13.01 3.92 -18.68
C CYS A 243 11.66 4.57 -18.34
N GLU A 244 11.58 5.88 -18.55
CA GLU A 244 10.44 6.70 -18.12
C GLU A 244 9.12 6.33 -18.82
N GLU A 245 9.18 5.82 -20.06
CA GLU A 245 8.01 5.35 -20.80
C GLU A 245 7.37 4.13 -20.14
N ARG A 246 8.15 3.06 -19.93
CA ARG A 246 7.72 1.84 -19.23
C ARG A 246 7.18 2.13 -17.84
N LEU A 247 7.87 3.01 -17.10
CA LEU A 247 7.44 3.42 -15.77
C LEU A 247 6.08 4.11 -15.82
N ARG A 248 5.92 5.10 -16.71
CA ARG A 248 4.66 5.85 -16.86
C ARG A 248 3.51 4.91 -17.23
N GLU A 249 3.73 3.96 -18.14
CA GLU A 249 2.71 2.99 -18.54
C GLU A 249 2.29 2.09 -17.39
N SER A 250 3.27 1.53 -16.66
CA SER A 250 3.01 0.66 -15.51
C SER A 250 2.26 1.41 -14.42
N LEU A 251 2.73 2.60 -14.03
CA LEU A 251 2.06 3.44 -13.03
C LEU A 251 0.65 3.83 -13.47
N THR A 252 0.44 4.16 -14.74
CA THR A 252 -0.90 4.48 -15.27
C THR A 252 -1.83 3.29 -15.11
N ARG A 253 -1.39 2.08 -15.50
CA ARG A 253 -2.19 0.85 -15.33
C ARG A 253 -2.51 0.57 -13.86
N MET A 254 -1.50 0.68 -12.98
CA MET A 254 -1.67 0.51 -11.53
C MET A 254 -2.71 1.48 -10.96
N VAL A 255 -2.69 2.75 -11.40
CA VAL A 255 -3.71 3.74 -11.01
C VAL A 255 -5.08 3.36 -11.55
N LYS A 256 -5.19 3.00 -12.84
CA LYS A 256 -6.48 2.63 -13.45
C LYS A 256 -7.13 1.47 -12.73
N ILE A 257 -6.39 0.39 -12.46
CA ILE A 257 -6.93 -0.76 -11.74
C ILE A 257 -7.32 -0.39 -10.30
N ARG A 258 -6.49 0.39 -9.60
CA ARG A 258 -6.75 0.87 -8.25
C ARG A 258 -8.07 1.64 -8.17
N LEU A 259 -8.26 2.61 -9.06
CA LEU A 259 -9.45 3.46 -9.07
C LEU A 259 -10.69 2.70 -9.54
N ARG A 260 -10.57 1.82 -10.54
CA ARG A 260 -11.69 0.96 -10.98
C ARG A 260 -12.16 0.02 -9.88
N ALA A 261 -11.24 -0.64 -9.17
CA ALA A 261 -11.58 -1.50 -8.03
C ALA A 261 -12.31 -0.71 -6.93
N CYS A 262 -11.84 0.50 -6.60
CA CYS A 262 -12.53 1.38 -5.65
C CYS A 262 -13.93 1.79 -6.12
N ASP A 263 -14.06 2.16 -7.39
CA ASP A 263 -15.35 2.56 -7.96
C ASP A 263 -16.35 1.40 -7.94
N GLU A 264 -15.93 0.17 -8.27
CA GLU A 264 -16.78 -1.02 -8.20
C GLU A 264 -17.21 -1.37 -6.77
N GLU A 265 -16.34 -1.11 -5.78
CA GLU A 265 -16.63 -1.30 -4.36
C GLU A 265 -17.41 -0.15 -3.71
N GLY A 266 -17.87 0.84 -4.51
CA GLY A 266 -18.69 1.93 -4.02
C GLY A 266 -17.95 2.93 -3.13
N VAL A 267 -16.62 3.02 -3.27
CA VAL A 267 -15.79 4.00 -2.56
C VAL A 267 -16.06 5.40 -3.11
N GLN A 268 -16.27 6.34 -2.20
CA GLN A 268 -16.57 7.74 -2.53
C GLN A 268 -15.36 8.65 -2.35
N VAL A 269 -14.52 8.38 -1.36
CA VAL A 269 -13.30 9.16 -1.10
C VAL A 269 -12.12 8.22 -0.98
N LEU A 270 -11.04 8.51 -1.69
CA LEU A 270 -9.81 7.72 -1.60
C LEU A 270 -8.78 8.47 -0.77
N VAL A 271 -8.10 7.77 0.14
CA VAL A 271 -6.93 8.28 0.87
C VAL A 271 -5.70 7.51 0.41
N GLU A 272 -4.74 8.23 -0.15
CA GLU A 272 -3.59 7.67 -0.86
C GLU A 272 -2.28 8.34 -0.41
N THR A 273 -1.18 7.61 -0.33
CA THR A 273 0.17 8.20 -0.13
C THR A 273 0.97 8.30 -1.44
N GLY A 274 0.32 7.95 -2.56
CA GLY A 274 0.88 7.80 -3.89
C GLY A 274 0.79 6.35 -4.37
N ILE A 275 0.44 6.14 -5.64
CA ILE A 275 0.25 4.80 -6.21
C ILE A 275 1.54 4.35 -6.89
N GLY A 276 1.96 3.12 -6.61
CA GLY A 276 3.14 2.50 -7.21
C GLY A 276 4.48 2.96 -6.61
N LEU A 277 4.46 3.65 -5.47
CA LEU A 277 5.65 4.04 -4.73
C LEU A 277 6.04 2.91 -3.75
N GLY A 278 6.98 2.04 -4.14
CA GLY A 278 7.57 1.02 -3.25
C GLY A 278 8.59 1.59 -2.26
N VAL A 279 9.25 0.72 -1.48
CA VAL A 279 10.14 1.11 -0.38
C VAL A 279 11.54 1.49 -0.90
N PHE A 280 11.72 2.79 -1.12
CA PHE A 280 12.96 3.56 -1.32
C PHE A 280 14.35 2.89 -1.19
N SER A 281 14.89 2.44 -2.33
CA SER A 281 16.34 2.53 -2.66
C SER A 281 16.65 3.47 -3.84
N GLY A 282 15.61 4.01 -4.49
CA GLY A 282 15.75 4.86 -5.67
C GLY A 282 16.59 6.12 -5.43
N SER A 283 16.73 6.58 -4.19
CA SER A 283 17.56 7.72 -3.83
C SER A 283 19.05 7.42 -3.99
N ASP A 284 19.50 6.22 -3.61
CA ASP A 284 20.91 5.81 -3.70
C ASP A 284 21.40 5.65 -5.14
N ILE A 285 20.46 5.40 -6.07
CA ILE A 285 20.72 5.28 -7.51
C ILE A 285 20.23 6.50 -8.31
N GLY A 286 19.71 7.53 -7.64
CA GLY A 286 19.38 8.83 -8.22
C GLY A 286 18.10 8.91 -9.09
N ILE A 287 17.10 8.06 -8.84
CA ILE A 287 15.84 8.03 -9.61
C ILE A 287 14.58 8.38 -8.81
N ASP A 288 14.67 8.51 -7.49
CA ASP A 288 13.54 8.75 -6.58
C ASP A 288 12.63 9.92 -6.98
N GLY A 289 13.22 11.08 -7.27
CA GLY A 289 12.49 12.28 -7.67
C GLY A 289 11.72 12.07 -8.97
N LYS A 290 12.30 11.30 -9.92
CA LYS A 290 11.63 10.96 -11.18
C LYS A 290 10.46 10.01 -10.96
N VAL A 291 10.63 8.98 -10.13
CA VAL A 291 9.56 8.01 -9.83
C VAL A 291 8.37 8.70 -9.17
N ARG A 292 8.63 9.54 -8.15
CA ARG A 292 7.57 10.33 -7.47
C ARG A 292 6.84 11.26 -8.44
N ALA A 293 7.57 11.95 -9.31
CA ALA A 293 6.97 12.82 -10.31
C ALA A 293 6.11 12.04 -11.33
N HIS A 294 6.55 10.87 -11.77
CA HIS A 294 5.79 10.02 -12.69
C HIS A 294 4.55 9.41 -12.03
N SER A 295 4.61 9.06 -10.74
CA SER A 295 3.42 8.62 -9.98
C SER A 295 2.36 9.73 -9.93
N ALA A 296 2.74 10.95 -9.55
CA ALA A 296 1.82 12.10 -9.55
C ALA A 296 1.22 12.37 -10.95
N LYS A 297 2.03 12.29 -12.00
CA LYS A 297 1.57 12.44 -13.40
C LYS A 297 0.58 11.36 -13.83
N ALA A 298 0.87 10.10 -13.51
CA ALA A 298 0.00 8.98 -13.84
C ALA A 298 -1.36 9.12 -13.17
N ILE A 299 -1.37 9.48 -11.88
CA ILE A 299 -2.59 9.76 -11.12
C ILE A 299 -3.37 10.90 -11.77
N ARG A 300 -2.76 12.07 -11.97
CA ARG A 300 -3.42 13.23 -12.57
C ARG A 300 -4.03 12.87 -13.92
N ARG A 301 -3.27 12.18 -14.77
CA ARG A 301 -3.72 11.73 -16.08
C ARG A 301 -4.97 10.84 -16.00
N VAL A 302 -4.97 9.82 -15.14
CA VAL A 302 -6.13 8.93 -15.00
C VAL A 302 -7.35 9.68 -14.45
N LEU A 303 -7.16 10.64 -13.54
CA LEU A 303 -8.27 11.46 -13.04
C LEU A 303 -8.84 12.41 -14.10
N GLU A 304 -8.02 12.87 -15.04
CA GLU A 304 -8.49 13.70 -16.17
C GLU A 304 -9.17 12.85 -17.24
N GLU A 305 -8.59 11.71 -17.60
CA GLU A 305 -9.08 10.83 -18.69
C GLU A 305 -10.28 9.98 -18.24
N ASP A 306 -10.14 9.26 -17.13
CA ASP A 306 -11.11 8.26 -16.67
C ASP A 306 -12.02 8.82 -15.57
N GLY A 307 -11.65 9.93 -14.91
CA GLY A 307 -12.40 10.59 -13.85
C GLY A 307 -13.90 10.74 -14.12
N PRO A 308 -14.30 11.30 -15.28
CA PRO A 308 -15.71 11.46 -15.64
C PRO A 308 -16.51 10.15 -15.75
N SER A 309 -15.83 9.00 -15.84
CA SER A 309 -16.46 7.69 -15.98
C SER A 309 -16.65 6.95 -14.64
N TYR A 310 -16.04 7.42 -13.55
CA TYR A 310 -16.23 6.85 -12.24
C TYR A 310 -17.60 7.26 -11.68
N LYS A 311 -18.36 6.29 -11.16
CA LYS A 311 -19.74 6.48 -10.72
C LYS A 311 -19.82 6.93 -9.26
N ASN A 312 -18.91 6.43 -8.44
CA ASN A 312 -18.93 6.55 -6.99
C ASN A 312 -17.87 7.50 -6.48
N ILE A 313 -16.71 7.58 -7.14
CA ILE A 313 -15.58 8.40 -6.68
C ILE A 313 -15.93 9.89 -6.77
N ARG A 314 -15.93 10.56 -5.61
CA ARG A 314 -16.24 11.98 -5.45
C ARG A 314 -15.03 12.82 -5.12
N ALA A 315 -13.99 12.26 -4.50
CA ALA A 315 -12.79 12.99 -4.11
C ALA A 315 -11.58 12.08 -3.88
N ILE A 316 -10.38 12.64 -3.97
CA ILE A 316 -9.14 11.98 -3.57
C ILE A 316 -8.37 12.86 -2.58
N VAL A 317 -7.85 12.25 -1.53
CA VAL A 317 -7.01 12.86 -0.51
C VAL A 317 -5.64 12.19 -0.53
N PHE A 318 -4.59 12.96 -0.81
CA PHE A 318 -3.21 12.49 -0.72
C PHE A 318 -2.64 12.80 0.67
N ALA A 319 -2.44 11.77 1.48
CA ALA A 319 -1.80 11.83 2.79
C ALA A 319 -0.26 11.75 2.61
N LEU A 320 0.42 12.89 2.51
CA LEU A 320 1.85 12.97 2.20
C LEU A 320 2.64 13.60 3.36
N PRO A 321 2.99 12.82 4.39
CA PRO A 321 3.67 13.35 5.58
C PRO A 321 5.05 13.95 5.26
N ILE A 322 5.37 15.10 5.87
CA ILE A 322 6.59 15.87 5.65
C ILE A 322 7.55 15.69 6.84
N PHE A 323 8.52 14.78 6.75
CA PHE A 323 9.40 14.47 7.89
C PHE A 323 10.57 15.47 8.10
N ASN A 324 11.19 15.98 7.02
CA ASN A 324 12.54 16.60 7.12
C ASN A 324 12.62 18.07 6.67
N ARG A 325 11.61 18.92 6.93
CA ARG A 325 11.59 20.29 6.37
C ARG A 325 12.56 21.29 7.04
N GLY A 326 13.33 20.89 8.05
CA GLY A 326 14.09 21.81 8.91
C GLY A 326 15.61 21.62 9.01
N GLU A 327 16.20 20.53 8.50
CA GLU A 327 17.60 20.19 8.88
C GLU A 327 18.67 20.59 7.85
N SER A 328 18.32 21.06 6.65
CA SER A 328 19.32 21.62 5.75
C SER A 328 18.75 22.68 4.80
N ASN A 329 19.54 23.73 4.55
CA ASN A 329 19.25 24.78 3.55
C ASN A 329 19.14 24.26 2.10
N ASN A 330 19.33 22.96 1.88
CA ASN A 330 19.05 22.30 0.61
C ASN A 330 17.67 21.64 0.71
N ARG A 331 16.64 22.34 0.19
CA ARG A 331 15.31 21.75 -0.03
C ARG A 331 15.45 20.52 -0.92
N ILE A 332 15.57 19.32 -0.32
CA ILE A 332 15.31 18.09 -1.04
C ILE A 332 13.83 18.17 -1.47
N PRO A 333 13.50 18.07 -2.77
CA PRO A 333 12.12 18.09 -3.22
C PRO A 333 11.32 17.01 -2.49
N ASN A 334 10.39 17.40 -1.63
CA ASN A 334 9.57 16.44 -0.91
C ASN A 334 8.44 15.94 -1.83
N THR A 335 7.96 14.72 -1.60
CA THR A 335 6.80 14.14 -2.33
C THR A 335 5.60 15.09 -2.32
N PHE A 336 5.35 15.73 -1.18
CA PHE A 336 4.30 16.75 -1.03
C PHE A 336 4.43 17.86 -2.08
N ASP A 337 5.60 18.53 -2.15
CA ASP A 337 5.83 19.64 -3.09
C ASP A 337 5.73 19.16 -4.55
N GLY A 338 6.21 17.94 -4.83
CA GLY A 338 6.11 17.32 -6.15
C GLY A 338 4.67 17.12 -6.61
N PHE A 339 3.81 16.58 -5.73
CA PHE A 339 2.39 16.40 -6.02
C PHE A 339 1.69 17.76 -6.14
N VAL A 340 1.92 18.69 -5.23
CA VAL A 340 1.33 20.04 -5.29
C VAL A 340 1.66 20.72 -6.62
N ASN A 341 2.91 20.66 -7.09
CA ASN A 341 3.32 21.27 -8.35
C ASN A 341 2.65 20.63 -9.58
N GLU A 342 2.49 19.30 -9.58
CA GLU A 342 1.86 18.58 -10.69
C GLU A 342 0.36 18.92 -10.80
N PHE A 343 -0.36 19.00 -9.67
CA PHE A 343 -1.79 19.32 -9.68
C PHE A 343 -2.07 20.82 -9.88
N LYS A 344 -1.34 21.71 -9.20
CA LYS A 344 -1.57 23.17 -9.20
C LYS A 344 -1.60 23.80 -10.58
N SER A 345 -0.72 23.35 -11.48
CA SER A 345 -0.51 24.01 -12.75
C SER A 345 -1.37 23.46 -13.89
N LYS A 346 -1.96 22.27 -13.73
CA LYS A 346 -2.45 21.49 -14.87
C LYS A 346 -3.75 20.72 -14.62
N TYR A 347 -4.15 20.51 -13.37
CA TYR A 347 -5.30 19.66 -13.11
C TYR A 347 -6.62 20.37 -13.39
N THR A 348 -7.36 19.84 -14.37
CA THR A 348 -8.69 20.30 -14.78
C THR A 348 -9.77 19.23 -14.62
N GLY A 349 -9.44 18.10 -13.98
CA GLY A 349 -10.36 16.97 -13.81
C GLY A 349 -11.56 17.30 -12.90
N CYS A 350 -12.62 16.49 -13.03
CA CYS A 350 -13.89 16.70 -12.33
C CYS A 350 -13.91 16.18 -10.88
N ILE A 351 -12.92 15.37 -10.48
CA ILE A 351 -12.80 14.82 -9.13
C ILE A 351 -11.88 15.74 -8.31
N PRO A 352 -12.36 16.42 -7.26
CA PRO A 352 -11.52 17.22 -6.39
C PRO A 352 -10.38 16.43 -5.75
N VAL A 353 -9.24 17.09 -5.58
CA VAL A 353 -8.04 16.52 -4.96
C VAL A 353 -7.61 17.40 -3.79
N LEU A 354 -7.42 16.79 -2.61
CA LEU A 354 -6.76 17.39 -1.46
C LEU A 354 -5.39 16.74 -1.30
N ILE A 355 -4.34 17.52 -1.09
CA ILE A 355 -3.02 17.03 -0.66
C ILE A 355 -2.80 17.57 0.75
N ALA A 356 -2.46 16.69 1.71
CA ALA A 356 -2.35 17.03 3.12
C ALA A 356 -1.13 16.36 3.78
N ASP A 357 -0.39 17.12 4.59
CA ASP A 357 0.65 16.61 5.50
C ASP A 357 -0.01 16.02 6.76
N GLN A 358 -0.56 14.81 6.64
CA GLN A 358 -1.35 14.19 7.70
C GLN A 358 -1.15 12.67 7.80
N ASP A 359 -1.53 12.11 8.95
CA ASP A 359 -1.77 10.69 9.13
C ASP A 359 -2.94 10.22 8.22
N MET A 360 -2.65 9.24 7.37
CA MET A 360 -3.62 8.58 6.51
C MET A 360 -4.77 7.97 7.30
N HIS A 361 -4.49 7.28 8.42
CA HIS A 361 -5.52 6.68 9.28
C HIS A 361 -6.50 7.72 9.82
N ARG A 362 -5.96 8.84 10.30
CA ARG A 362 -6.75 9.92 10.86
C ARG A 362 -7.67 10.55 9.82
N LEU A 363 -7.17 10.76 8.60
CA LEU A 363 -7.98 11.21 7.46
C LEU A 363 -9.09 10.19 7.16
N THR A 364 -8.73 8.92 7.00
CA THR A 364 -9.67 7.83 6.68
C THR A 364 -10.80 7.74 7.70
N VAL A 365 -10.49 7.73 9.00
CA VAL A 365 -11.50 7.66 10.06
C VAL A 365 -12.37 8.91 10.10
N ALA A 366 -11.81 10.11 9.91
CA ALA A 366 -12.59 11.34 9.85
C ALA A 366 -13.58 11.33 8.67
N ILE A 367 -13.14 10.86 7.50
CA ILE A 367 -13.98 10.71 6.30
C ILE A 367 -15.11 9.68 6.54
N ALA A 368 -14.78 8.54 7.13
CA ALA A 368 -15.76 7.50 7.45
C ALA A 368 -16.81 7.99 8.45
N ARG A 369 -16.39 8.72 9.49
CA ARG A 369 -17.29 9.34 10.48
C ARG A 369 -18.14 10.45 9.89
N ALA A 370 -17.67 11.14 8.84
CA ALA A 370 -18.47 12.08 8.07
C ALA A 370 -19.51 11.39 7.16
N GLY A 371 -19.56 10.05 7.13
CA GLY A 371 -20.58 9.27 6.45
C GLY A 371 -20.18 8.82 5.03
N PHE A 372 -18.92 8.99 4.62
CA PHE A 372 -18.48 8.56 3.30
C PHE A 372 -17.90 7.15 3.32
N ASN A 373 -18.15 6.37 2.26
CA ASN A 373 -17.36 5.18 1.99
C ASN A 373 -15.96 5.59 1.57
N VAL A 374 -14.95 5.11 2.27
CA VAL A 374 -13.57 5.56 2.11
C VAL A 374 -12.65 4.38 1.89
N SER A 375 -11.69 4.55 0.98
CA SER A 375 -10.59 3.62 0.87
C SER A 375 -9.30 4.20 1.39
N GLU A 376 -8.44 3.34 1.93
CA GLU A 376 -7.09 3.67 2.33
C GLU A 376 -6.09 2.73 1.66
N LEU A 377 -4.99 3.30 1.15
CA LEU A 377 -3.89 2.53 0.59
C LEU A 377 -3.16 1.74 1.68
N ASN A 378 -3.16 0.42 1.54
CA ASN A 378 -2.32 -0.48 2.30
C ASN A 378 -1.16 -0.94 1.40
N PRO A 379 0.10 -0.50 1.60
CA PRO A 379 1.22 -1.05 0.86
C PRO A 379 1.37 -2.54 1.19
N ALA A 380 1.81 -3.29 0.21
CA ALA A 380 2.03 -4.72 0.36
C ALA A 380 3.33 -5.17 -0.26
N ASP A 381 3.80 -6.30 0.23
CA ASP A 381 4.95 -6.99 -0.34
C ASP A 381 4.72 -7.42 -1.79
N SER A 382 5.81 -7.76 -2.47
CA SER A 382 5.78 -8.17 -3.88
C SER A 382 5.13 -9.54 -4.13
N HIS A 383 4.75 -10.31 -3.10
CA HIS A 383 3.98 -11.56 -3.24
C HIS A 383 2.49 -11.36 -3.02
N GLY A 384 2.06 -10.17 -2.60
CA GLY A 384 0.68 -9.90 -2.26
C GLY A 384 0.22 -10.67 -1.03
N VAL A 385 1.09 -10.88 -0.05
CA VAL A 385 0.70 -11.37 1.29
C VAL A 385 0.43 -10.18 2.20
N PHE A 386 -0.58 -10.28 3.06
CA PHE A 386 -0.85 -9.26 4.08
C PHE A 386 0.04 -9.52 5.30
N GLY A 387 0.75 -8.51 5.80
CA GLY A 387 1.41 -8.60 7.10
C GLY A 387 2.66 -9.50 7.15
N GLU A 388 3.42 -9.62 6.06
CA GLU A 388 4.72 -10.33 6.03
C GLU A 388 5.66 -9.88 7.18
N TYR A 389 5.58 -8.64 7.65
CA TYR A 389 6.62 -8.09 8.54
C TYR A 389 6.21 -7.80 10.00
N TRP A 390 4.94 -7.87 10.42
CA TRP A 390 4.57 -7.42 11.78
C TRP A 390 5.20 -8.26 12.90
N GLN A 391 5.50 -9.54 12.63
CA GLN A 391 6.22 -10.44 13.54
C GLN A 391 7.73 -10.14 13.67
N ASN A 392 8.28 -9.35 12.75
CA ASN A 392 9.72 -9.04 12.68
C ASN A 392 10.10 -7.78 13.47
N ARG A 393 9.13 -7.16 14.19
CA ARG A 393 9.32 -5.92 14.96
C ARG A 393 9.92 -4.79 14.13
N GLY A 394 9.64 -4.79 12.82
CA GLY A 394 10.15 -3.82 11.86
C GLY A 394 9.42 -2.48 11.92
N PRO A 395 10.09 -1.37 11.57
CA PRO A 395 9.48 -0.04 11.55
C PRO A 395 8.86 0.34 10.21
N ALA A 396 8.80 -0.56 9.22
CA ALA A 396 8.31 -0.23 7.90
C ALA A 396 6.79 0.01 7.92
N VAL A 397 6.28 0.62 6.85
CA VAL A 397 4.92 1.18 6.79
C VAL A 397 3.89 0.05 6.79
N GLU A 398 4.22 -1.05 6.13
CA GLU A 398 3.47 -2.30 6.07
C GLU A 398 3.27 -2.92 7.46
N GLU A 399 4.31 -2.94 8.29
CA GLU A 399 4.25 -3.42 9.68
C GLU A 399 3.30 -2.58 10.51
N LYS A 400 3.40 -1.26 10.37
CA LYS A 400 2.53 -0.35 11.13
C LYS A 400 1.07 -0.57 10.75
N LEU A 401 0.77 -0.71 9.45
CA LEU A 401 -0.58 -1.01 8.95
C LEU A 401 -1.13 -2.33 9.48
N ALA A 402 -0.31 -3.36 9.56
CA ALA A 402 -0.71 -4.63 10.15
C ALA A 402 -0.99 -4.52 11.66
N LEU A 403 -0.35 -3.58 12.37
CA LEU A 403 -0.56 -3.34 13.81
C LEU A 403 -1.74 -2.41 14.09
N THR A 404 -2.06 -1.52 13.16
CA THR A 404 -3.05 -0.46 13.34
C THR A 404 -4.44 -0.85 12.86
N THR A 405 -4.60 -2.04 12.26
CA THR A 405 -5.84 -2.46 11.58
C THR A 405 -6.23 -3.89 11.96
N VAL A 406 -7.44 -4.30 11.61
CA VAL A 406 -7.87 -5.71 11.70
C VAL A 406 -7.42 -6.57 10.52
N GLY A 407 -6.48 -6.10 9.70
CA GLY A 407 -6.17 -6.69 8.40
C GLY A 407 -5.70 -8.14 8.45
N LEU A 408 -5.02 -8.56 9.53
CA LEU A 408 -4.66 -9.97 9.73
C LEU A 408 -5.89 -10.88 9.78
N LEU A 409 -6.96 -10.46 10.45
CA LEU A 409 -8.17 -11.24 10.62
C LEU A 409 -9.01 -11.28 9.34
N VAL A 410 -8.99 -10.20 8.56
CA VAL A 410 -9.91 -10.00 7.43
C VAL A 410 -9.28 -10.15 6.04
N GLN A 411 -7.95 -10.12 5.90
CA GLN A 411 -7.26 -10.22 4.60
C GLN A 411 -6.31 -11.40 4.47
N HIS A 412 -5.89 -12.03 5.57
CA HIS A 412 -4.88 -13.08 5.50
C HIS A 412 -5.48 -14.44 5.15
N HIS A 413 -4.97 -15.12 4.11
CA HIS A 413 -5.53 -16.39 3.61
C HIS A 413 -5.57 -17.52 4.65
N LEU A 414 -4.62 -17.57 5.60
CA LEU A 414 -4.63 -18.56 6.69
C LEU A 414 -5.82 -18.41 7.64
N ILE A 415 -6.38 -17.20 7.75
CA ILE A 415 -7.42 -16.85 8.73
C ILE A 415 -8.76 -16.62 8.04
N ASN A 416 -8.77 -15.89 6.92
CA ASN A 416 -9.95 -15.61 6.14
C ASN A 416 -10.15 -16.68 5.03
N PRO A 417 -11.15 -17.56 5.14
CA PRO A 417 -11.43 -18.59 4.13
C PRO A 417 -11.98 -18.01 2.81
N HIS A 418 -12.43 -16.76 2.79
CA HIS A 418 -12.98 -16.09 1.61
C HIS A 418 -11.91 -15.59 0.64
N VAL A 419 -10.65 -15.50 1.09
CA VAL A 419 -9.53 -15.02 0.27
C VAL A 419 -9.31 -15.87 -0.98
N LEU A 420 -9.56 -17.18 -0.88
CA LEU A 420 -9.29 -18.15 -1.95
C LEU A 420 -10.54 -18.58 -2.72
N LYS A 421 -11.68 -17.91 -2.51
CA LYS A 421 -12.92 -18.22 -3.25
C LYS A 421 -12.89 -17.59 -4.63
N SER A 422 -13.22 -18.36 -5.67
CA SER A 422 -13.27 -17.90 -7.06
C SER A 422 -14.13 -16.65 -7.28
N GLU A 423 -15.25 -16.53 -6.56
CA GLU A 423 -16.16 -15.37 -6.61
C GLU A 423 -15.54 -14.05 -6.12
N SER A 424 -14.38 -14.12 -5.47
CA SER A 424 -13.62 -12.97 -5.00
C SER A 424 -12.71 -12.39 -6.08
N TYR A 425 -12.49 -13.07 -7.21
CA TYR A 425 -11.52 -12.67 -8.23
C TYR A 425 -12.20 -12.02 -9.44
N HIS A 426 -11.72 -10.83 -9.78
CA HIS A 426 -12.27 -9.97 -10.82
C HIS A 426 -11.15 -9.54 -11.77
N LEU A 427 -11.11 -10.12 -12.96
CA LEU A 427 -10.19 -9.70 -14.00
C LEU A 427 -10.79 -8.51 -14.75
N LEU A 428 -10.15 -7.35 -14.64
CA LEU A 428 -10.65 -6.08 -15.18
C LEU A 428 -10.01 -5.76 -16.53
N ASP A 429 -10.82 -5.14 -17.38
CA ASP A 429 -10.36 -4.50 -18.61
C ASP A 429 -10.02 -3.03 -18.35
N VAL A 430 -8.74 -2.73 -18.11
CA VAL A 430 -8.27 -1.37 -17.77
C VAL A 430 -7.28 -0.78 -18.78
N SER A 431 -6.94 -1.54 -19.82
CA SER A 431 -5.93 -1.19 -20.82
C SER A 431 -6.51 -1.41 -22.21
N GLU A 432 -6.33 -0.47 -23.15
CA GLU A 432 -6.83 -0.57 -24.53
C GLU A 432 -6.15 -1.70 -25.34
N GLY A 433 -6.45 -2.97 -25.02
CA GLY A 433 -6.05 -4.16 -25.78
C GLY A 433 -4.55 -4.48 -25.83
N GLN A 434 -3.67 -3.64 -25.28
CA GLN A 434 -2.23 -3.88 -25.27
C GLN A 434 -1.85 -4.84 -24.14
N ILE A 435 -1.55 -6.08 -24.49
CA ILE A 435 -0.97 -7.05 -23.56
C ILE A 435 0.42 -6.56 -23.14
N LEU A 436 0.64 -6.45 -21.83
CA LEU A 436 1.98 -6.19 -21.31
C LEU A 436 2.77 -7.51 -21.36
N ASP A 437 3.62 -7.68 -22.36
CA ASP A 437 4.56 -8.81 -22.43
C ASP A 437 5.93 -8.39 -21.89
N MET A 438 6.26 -8.94 -20.73
CA MET A 438 7.47 -8.61 -20.00
C MET A 438 8.68 -9.29 -20.66
N HIS A 439 8.52 -10.46 -21.29
CA HIS A 439 9.60 -11.21 -21.93
C HIS A 439 10.25 -10.51 -23.13
N THR A 440 9.48 -9.75 -23.92
CA THR A 440 10.04 -8.93 -25.01
C THR A 440 10.86 -7.74 -24.50
N SER A 441 10.67 -7.36 -23.24
CA SER A 441 11.24 -6.14 -22.64
C SER A 441 12.52 -6.38 -21.84
N PHE A 442 12.79 -7.65 -21.46
CA PHE A 442 14.02 -8.09 -20.78
C PHE A 442 15.20 -8.38 -21.74
N LEU A 443 15.12 -7.96 -23.00
CA LEU A 443 16.26 -8.05 -23.91
C LEU A 443 17.18 -6.84 -23.69
N VAL A 444 18.33 -7.07 -23.05
CA VAL A 444 19.48 -6.16 -23.12
C VAL A 444 20.36 -6.66 -24.27
N ASP A 445 20.63 -5.80 -25.27
CA ASP A 445 21.45 -6.11 -26.44
C ASP A 445 21.01 -7.32 -27.29
N ASN A 446 19.70 -7.51 -27.49
CA ASN A 446 19.13 -8.64 -28.25
C ASN A 446 19.51 -10.03 -27.71
N LYS A 447 19.94 -10.13 -26.45
CA LYS A 447 20.19 -11.40 -25.78
C LYS A 447 19.16 -11.59 -24.67
N PRO A 448 18.55 -12.79 -24.57
CA PRO A 448 17.66 -13.09 -23.45
C PRO A 448 18.43 -12.94 -22.14
N VAL A 449 17.85 -12.22 -21.17
CA VAL A 449 18.31 -12.29 -19.79
C VAL A 449 18.14 -13.75 -19.34
N PRO A 450 19.19 -14.39 -18.79
CA PRO A 450 19.09 -15.76 -18.28
C PRO A 450 17.93 -15.83 -17.28
N SER A 451 17.04 -16.82 -17.46
CA SER A 451 15.94 -17.01 -16.53
C SER A 451 16.48 -17.20 -15.11
N CYS A 452 15.99 -16.40 -14.16
CA CYS A 452 16.10 -16.69 -12.75
C CYS A 452 15.64 -18.14 -12.53
N CYS A 453 16.47 -18.96 -11.89
CA CYS A 453 16.21 -20.36 -11.54
C CYS A 453 16.58 -21.40 -12.62
N VAL A 454 17.86 -21.81 -12.64
CA VAL A 454 18.17 -23.24 -12.88
C VAL A 454 17.84 -23.96 -11.58
N LYS A 455 16.80 -24.80 -11.60
CA LYS A 455 16.42 -25.68 -10.49
C LYS A 455 17.64 -26.46 -10.00
N GLN A 456 17.94 -26.37 -8.71
CA GLN A 456 18.72 -27.39 -8.01
C GLN A 456 17.76 -28.34 -7.29
#